data_AF-A0A0K0EPX2-F1
#
_entry.id   AF-A0A0K0EPX2-F1
#
_cell.length_a   1.000
_cell.length_b   1.000
_cell.length_c   1.000
_cell.angle_alpha   90.00
_cell.angle_beta   90.00
_cell.angle_gamma   90.00
#
_symmetry.space_group_name_H-M   'P 1'
#
loop_
_entity.id
_entity.type
_entity.pdbx_description
1 polymer ?
#
loop_
_entity_poly.entity_id
_entity_poly.type
_entity_poly.pdbx_seq_one_letter_code
_entity_poly.pdbx_strand_id
1 'polypeptide(L)'
;MTSKLNEQYDRMMGQHKKKTFNDFKRINLCHCNWCNWIQNGTNAYHNDRRIYCEINGYPDFNNCSRCLCPTGYTGNLCEEIIDSDPKCGNTTFIAQENVTTLIFNDKISCYITIESPPFRTIEFTILYVNAPYREKICTEDIAYQIKYRKDRRATGLLLCGHHQKHIKLISEKNTTLVFYKGIELHSLLVFQFKMGKFY
;
A
#
# COMPACT_ATOMS: atom_id res chain seq x y z
N MET A 1 -5.80 15.49 -17.23
CA MET A 1 -6.74 15.06 -16.16
C MET A 1 -6.05 15.32 -14.85
N THR A 2 -6.71 16.00 -13.92
CA THR A 2 -6.16 16.29 -12.59
C THR A 2 -7.01 15.64 -11.51
N SER A 3 -6.36 15.08 -10.50
CA SER A 3 -6.99 14.38 -9.40
C SER A 3 -7.63 15.37 -8.44
N LYS A 4 -8.88 15.09 -8.04
CA LYS A 4 -9.57 15.83 -6.97
C LYS A 4 -9.10 15.46 -5.57
N LEU A 5 -8.36 14.37 -5.41
CA LEU A 5 -7.90 13.86 -4.11
C LEU A 5 -6.54 14.45 -3.72
N ASN A 6 -5.56 14.35 -4.62
CA ASN A 6 -4.21 14.83 -4.40
C ASN A 6 -3.49 14.91 -5.77
N GLU A 7 -2.82 16.02 -6.05
CA GLU A 7 -2.09 16.25 -7.31
C GLU A 7 -1.03 15.18 -7.59
N GLN A 8 -0.46 14.52 -6.57
CA GLN A 8 0.55 13.48 -6.78
C GLN A 8 -0.03 12.22 -7.44
N TYR A 9 -1.36 12.01 -7.39
CA TYR A 9 -2.01 10.97 -8.20
C TYR A 9 -1.88 11.23 -9.71
N ASP A 10 -1.70 12.47 -10.15
CA ASP A 10 -1.60 12.79 -11.58
C ASP A 10 -0.35 12.19 -12.21
N ARG A 11 0.70 12.04 -11.40
CA ARG A 11 1.95 11.40 -11.81
C ARG A 11 1.89 9.88 -11.82
N MET A 12 0.87 9.27 -11.22
CA MET A 12 0.68 7.81 -11.21
C MET A 12 -0.08 7.31 -12.46
N MET A 13 -0.76 8.21 -13.16
CA MET A 13 -1.53 7.88 -14.35
C MET A 13 -0.64 7.63 -15.58
N GLY A 14 -1.09 6.75 -16.47
CA GLY A 14 -0.44 6.52 -17.78
C GLY A 14 0.76 5.57 -17.78
N GLN A 15 1.07 4.91 -16.66
CA GLN A 15 2.13 3.89 -16.63
C GLN A 15 1.73 2.63 -17.42
N HIS A 16 2.66 2.08 -18.21
CA HIS A 16 2.50 0.81 -18.94
C HIS A 16 3.42 -0.30 -18.43
N LYS A 17 4.20 -0.03 -17.36
CA LYS A 17 5.24 -0.94 -16.86
C LYS A 17 4.66 -2.23 -16.28
N LYS A 18 3.51 -2.15 -15.62
CA LYS A 18 2.83 -3.34 -15.08
C LYS A 18 1.32 -3.17 -15.04
N LYS A 19 0.61 -4.28 -15.08
CA LYS A 19 -0.82 -4.29 -14.74
C LYS A 19 -0.99 -4.16 -13.23
N THR A 20 -2.09 -3.56 -12.80
CA THR A 20 -2.36 -3.43 -11.35
C THR A 20 -2.74 -4.79 -10.77
N PHE A 21 -2.63 -4.94 -9.46
CA PHE A 21 -3.07 -6.15 -8.76
C PHE A 21 -4.54 -6.48 -9.06
N ASN A 22 -5.39 -5.44 -9.17
CA ASN A 22 -6.81 -5.60 -9.48
C ASN A 22 -7.05 -6.10 -10.92
N ASP A 23 -6.22 -5.68 -11.89
CA ASP A 23 -6.30 -6.17 -13.26
C ASP A 23 -5.96 -7.65 -13.32
N PHE A 24 -4.84 -8.05 -12.69
CA PHE A 24 -4.45 -9.46 -12.62
C PHE A 24 -5.49 -10.31 -11.88
N LYS A 25 -6.04 -9.81 -10.77
CA LYS A 25 -7.13 -10.49 -10.06
C LYS A 25 -8.32 -10.75 -10.96
N ARG A 26 -8.78 -9.74 -11.72
CA ARG A 26 -9.91 -9.89 -12.64
C ARG A 26 -9.63 -10.90 -13.76
N ILE A 27 -8.47 -10.79 -14.40
CA ILE A 27 -8.05 -11.73 -15.46
C ILE A 27 -7.95 -13.16 -14.91
N ASN A 28 -7.31 -13.32 -13.76
CA ASN A 28 -7.12 -14.62 -13.11
C ASN A 28 -8.46 -15.26 -12.73
N LEU A 29 -9.36 -14.51 -12.11
CA LEU A 29 -10.68 -15.05 -11.74
C LEU A 29 -11.57 -15.32 -12.95
N CYS A 30 -11.36 -14.65 -14.09
CA CYS A 30 -12.12 -14.90 -15.31
C CYS A 30 -11.61 -16.13 -16.09
N HIS A 31 -10.29 -16.34 -16.15
CA HIS A 31 -9.68 -17.34 -17.04
C HIS A 31 -8.96 -18.49 -16.31
N CYS A 32 -8.61 -18.30 -15.04
CA CYS A 32 -7.77 -19.21 -14.24
C CYS A 32 -8.42 -19.58 -12.91
N ASN A 33 -9.75 -19.64 -12.83
CA ASN A 33 -10.51 -19.99 -11.62
C ASN A 33 -10.45 -21.50 -11.28
N TRP A 34 -9.28 -22.14 -11.38
CA TRP A 34 -9.09 -23.58 -11.14
C TRP A 34 -9.26 -23.98 -9.67
N CYS A 35 -9.12 -23.03 -8.77
CA CYS A 35 -9.38 -23.23 -7.34
C CYS A 35 -10.86 -23.22 -6.98
N ASN A 36 -11.77 -23.10 -7.97
CA ASN A 36 -13.21 -22.96 -7.78
C ASN A 36 -13.52 -21.92 -6.69
N TRP A 37 -12.94 -20.72 -6.81
CA TRP A 37 -13.04 -19.68 -5.78
C TRP A 37 -14.27 -18.80 -5.98
N ILE A 38 -14.62 -18.53 -7.24
CA ILE A 38 -15.86 -17.85 -7.64
C ILE A 38 -16.73 -18.77 -8.50
N GLN A 39 -18.02 -18.48 -8.63
CA GLN A 39 -18.87 -19.14 -9.62
C GLN A 39 -18.62 -18.52 -11.00
N ASN A 40 -18.32 -19.35 -12.00
CA ASN A 40 -17.97 -18.89 -13.35
C ASN A 40 -19.06 -18.01 -13.95
N GLY A 41 -18.66 -16.90 -14.58
CA GLY A 41 -19.60 -15.92 -15.16
C GLY A 41 -20.25 -14.97 -14.14
N THR A 42 -19.91 -15.08 -12.85
CA THR A 42 -20.46 -14.23 -11.79
C THR A 42 -19.33 -13.58 -10.97
N ASN A 43 -19.69 -12.68 -10.06
CA ASN A 43 -18.78 -12.17 -9.02
C ASN A 43 -19.01 -12.84 -7.65
N ALA A 44 -19.86 -13.87 -7.59
CA ALA A 44 -20.19 -14.55 -6.34
C ALA A 44 -19.11 -15.58 -5.99
N TYR A 45 -18.81 -15.71 -4.70
CA TYR A 45 -17.93 -16.77 -4.22
C TYR A 45 -18.56 -18.15 -4.47
N HIS A 46 -17.73 -19.14 -4.80
CA HIS A 46 -18.16 -20.53 -4.88
C HIS A 46 -18.40 -21.08 -3.46
N ASN A 47 -19.45 -21.88 -3.27
CA ASN A 47 -19.77 -22.44 -1.96
C ASN A 47 -18.68 -23.41 -1.46
N ASP A 48 -18.05 -24.17 -2.38
CA ASP A 48 -17.00 -25.15 -2.07
C ASP A 48 -15.58 -24.55 -1.97
N ARG A 49 -15.44 -23.22 -1.91
CA ARG A 49 -14.11 -22.60 -1.82
C ARG A 49 -13.39 -23.09 -0.55
N ARG A 50 -12.13 -23.49 -0.70
CA ARG A 50 -11.31 -24.06 0.39
C ARG A 50 -10.35 -23.07 1.04
N ILE A 51 -10.17 -21.91 0.42
CA ILE A 51 -9.20 -20.90 0.86
C ILE A 51 -9.85 -19.52 0.96
N TYR A 52 -9.42 -18.77 1.97
CA TYR A 52 -9.85 -17.41 2.26
C TYR A 52 -8.62 -16.50 2.26
N CYS A 53 -8.58 -15.53 1.34
CA CYS A 53 -7.46 -14.60 1.22
C CYS A 53 -7.78 -13.28 1.94
N GLU A 54 -6.94 -12.92 2.90
CA GLU A 54 -6.95 -11.64 3.59
C GLU A 54 -6.60 -10.48 2.66
N ILE A 55 -6.93 -9.26 3.10
CA ILE A 55 -6.66 -8.00 2.39
C ILE A 55 -7.17 -8.03 0.93
N ASN A 56 -8.22 -8.81 0.69
CA ASN A 56 -8.78 -9.09 -0.63
C ASN A 56 -7.77 -9.61 -1.66
N GLY A 57 -6.83 -10.46 -1.23
CA GLY A 57 -6.05 -11.31 -2.12
C GLY A 57 -6.92 -12.22 -3.01
N TYR A 58 -6.30 -13.08 -3.80
CA TYR A 58 -7.00 -14.12 -4.56
C TYR A 58 -6.13 -15.36 -4.67
N PRO A 59 -6.71 -16.56 -4.82
CA PRO A 59 -5.93 -17.80 -4.84
C PRO A 59 -4.93 -17.82 -6.00
N ASP A 60 -3.77 -18.41 -5.76
CA ASP A 60 -2.88 -18.80 -6.85
C ASP A 60 -3.51 -19.98 -7.60
N PHE A 61 -3.81 -19.78 -8.88
CA PHE A 61 -4.41 -20.81 -9.74
C PHE A 61 -3.56 -22.07 -9.88
N ASN A 62 -2.23 -21.97 -9.71
CA ASN A 62 -1.31 -23.10 -9.73
C ASN A 62 -1.16 -23.77 -8.35
N ASN A 63 -1.55 -23.10 -7.27
CA ASN A 63 -1.48 -23.61 -5.91
C ASN A 63 -2.64 -23.05 -5.07
N CYS A 64 -3.75 -23.79 -5.06
CA CYS A 64 -4.98 -23.40 -4.37
C CYS A 64 -4.90 -23.41 -2.84
N SER A 65 -3.73 -23.70 -2.27
CA SER A 65 -3.44 -23.59 -0.84
C SER A 65 -2.74 -22.29 -0.46
N ARG A 66 -2.49 -21.38 -1.43
CA ARG A 66 -1.94 -20.05 -1.16
C ARG A 66 -2.67 -18.96 -1.96
N CYS A 67 -2.54 -17.74 -1.47
CA CYS A 67 -3.05 -16.53 -2.08
C CYS A 67 -1.93 -15.74 -2.75
N LEU A 68 -2.27 -15.08 -3.86
CA LEU A 68 -1.50 -13.98 -4.42
C LEU A 68 -1.90 -12.69 -3.71
N CYS A 69 -0.90 -11.97 -3.21
CA CYS A 69 -1.11 -10.87 -2.28
C CYS A 69 -0.92 -9.50 -2.91
N PRO A 70 -1.72 -8.50 -2.48
CA PRO A 70 -1.48 -7.12 -2.89
C PRO A 70 -0.08 -6.66 -2.46
N THR A 71 0.48 -5.69 -3.17
CA THR A 71 1.80 -5.13 -2.85
C THR A 71 1.90 -4.72 -1.39
N GLY A 72 2.92 -5.20 -0.68
CA GLY A 72 3.13 -4.97 0.75
C GLY A 72 2.63 -6.06 1.69
N TYR A 73 1.88 -7.03 1.18
CA TYR A 73 1.34 -8.14 1.96
C TYR A 73 1.94 -9.47 1.49
N THR A 74 2.07 -10.41 2.41
CA THR A 74 2.67 -11.74 2.23
C THR A 74 2.00 -12.75 3.17
N GLY A 75 2.53 -13.97 3.21
CA GLY A 75 1.91 -15.10 3.90
C GLY A 75 1.03 -15.91 2.94
N ASN A 76 0.63 -17.09 3.37
CA ASN A 76 -0.17 -17.99 2.52
C ASN A 76 -1.56 -17.43 2.26
N LEU A 77 -2.06 -16.59 3.17
CA LEU A 77 -3.39 -15.98 3.10
C LEU A 77 -3.34 -14.45 2.94
N CYS A 78 -2.17 -13.84 2.75
CA CYS A 78 -1.97 -12.38 2.71
C CYS A 78 -2.20 -11.66 4.06
N GLU A 79 -1.97 -12.39 5.14
CA GLU A 79 -2.17 -12.05 6.53
C GLU A 79 -0.98 -11.28 7.15
N GLU A 80 0.18 -11.35 6.50
CA GLU A 80 1.43 -10.72 6.95
C GLU A 80 1.78 -9.50 6.08
N ILE A 81 2.60 -8.61 6.65
CA ILE A 81 3.24 -7.51 5.91
C ILE A 81 4.65 -7.98 5.56
N ILE A 82 5.13 -7.62 4.36
CA ILE A 82 6.50 -7.98 3.96
C ILE A 82 7.54 -7.40 4.91
N ASP A 83 8.59 -8.18 5.14
CA ASP A 83 9.65 -7.82 6.07
C ASP A 83 10.37 -6.53 5.64
N SER A 84 10.70 -5.72 6.64
CA SER A 84 11.57 -4.56 6.48
C SER A 84 13.03 -4.95 6.64
N ASP A 85 13.92 -4.14 6.09
CA ASP A 85 15.35 -4.27 6.38
C ASP A 85 15.58 -4.14 7.90
N PRO A 86 16.43 -4.97 8.52
CA PRO A 86 16.64 -4.94 9.98
C PRO A 86 17.04 -3.56 10.54
N LYS A 87 17.70 -2.74 9.70
CA LYS A 87 18.11 -1.36 10.05
C LYS A 87 16.93 -0.40 10.26
N CYS A 88 15.72 -0.74 9.81
CA CYS A 88 14.52 0.05 10.04
C CYS A 88 14.11 0.08 11.52
N GLY A 89 14.57 -0.89 12.34
CA GLY A 89 14.19 -1.00 13.74
C GLY A 89 12.70 -1.31 13.90
N ASN A 90 12.02 -0.58 14.78
CA ASN A 90 10.57 -0.74 14.97
C ASN A 90 9.78 -0.18 13.78
N THR A 91 8.89 -0.99 13.22
CA THR A 91 8.07 -0.64 12.05
C THR A 91 6.58 -0.62 12.34
N THR A 92 6.15 -0.90 13.57
CA THR A 92 4.74 -0.84 13.98
C THR A 92 4.53 0.27 15.00
N PHE A 93 3.61 1.18 14.71
CA PHE A 93 3.33 2.34 15.52
C PHE A 93 1.84 2.52 15.78
N ILE A 94 1.50 3.05 16.95
CA ILE A 94 0.14 3.43 17.31
C ILE A 94 0.04 4.95 17.28
N ALA A 95 -0.87 5.48 16.47
CA ALA A 95 -1.21 6.88 16.38
C ALA A 95 -1.95 7.32 17.65
N GLN A 96 -1.34 8.26 18.36
CA GLN A 96 -1.86 8.89 19.58
C GLN A 96 -2.41 10.29 19.28
N GLU A 97 -2.99 10.97 20.27
CA GLU A 97 -3.45 12.36 20.10
C GLU A 97 -2.31 13.33 19.78
N ASN A 98 -1.15 13.09 20.40
CA ASN A 98 0.07 13.82 20.13
C ASN A 98 0.69 13.40 18.79
N VAL A 99 1.30 14.38 18.13
CA VAL A 99 1.99 14.16 16.86
C VAL A 99 3.27 13.35 17.09
N THR A 100 3.40 12.25 16.35
CA THR A 100 4.65 11.49 16.23
C THR A 100 5.30 11.83 14.89
N THR A 101 6.61 12.07 14.90
CA THR A 101 7.40 12.31 13.68
C THR A 101 8.28 11.09 13.41
N LEU A 102 8.29 10.59 12.17
CA LEU A 102 9.22 9.57 11.71
C LEU A 102 10.08 10.09 10.58
N ILE A 103 11.34 9.66 10.61
CA ILE A 103 12.37 10.00 9.64
C ILE A 103 12.95 8.68 9.14
N PHE A 104 12.85 8.43 7.84
CA PHE A 104 13.50 7.32 7.17
C PHE A 104 14.46 7.88 6.14
N ASN A 105 15.70 7.44 6.19
CA ASN A 105 16.78 7.92 5.33
C ASN A 105 17.65 6.76 4.85
N ASP A 106 18.55 7.06 3.92
CA ASP A 106 19.53 6.13 3.34
C ASP A 106 18.91 5.00 2.50
N LYS A 107 19.79 4.12 2.00
CA LYS A 107 19.43 2.95 1.20
C LYS A 107 18.93 1.80 2.09
N ILE A 108 17.68 1.89 2.50
CA ILE A 108 16.94 0.84 3.24
C ILE A 108 15.49 0.76 2.75
N SER A 109 14.88 -0.41 2.85
CA SER A 109 13.47 -0.66 2.56
C SER A 109 12.71 -0.94 3.85
N CYS A 110 11.77 -0.06 4.21
CA CYS A 110 10.94 -0.17 5.40
C CYS A 110 9.45 -0.20 5.03
N TYR A 111 8.71 -1.04 5.73
CA TYR A 111 7.27 -1.25 5.61
C TYR A 111 6.62 -0.94 6.95
N ILE A 112 6.13 0.29 7.10
CA ILE A 112 5.72 0.87 8.38
C ILE A 112 4.21 0.76 8.53
N THR A 113 3.77 0.05 9.56
CA THR A 113 2.36 -0.05 9.95
C THR A 113 2.05 1.04 10.96
N ILE A 114 1.02 1.83 10.68
CA ILE A 114 0.51 2.81 11.63
C ILE A 114 -0.96 2.51 11.85
N GLU A 115 -1.29 2.25 13.11
CA GLU A 115 -2.62 1.90 13.58
C GLU A 115 -3.15 2.95 14.55
N SER A 116 -4.46 3.01 14.71
CA SER A 116 -5.15 3.86 15.68
C SER A 116 -6.28 3.05 16.32
N PRO A 117 -6.84 3.51 17.45
CA PRO A 117 -7.99 2.86 18.06
C PRO A 117 -9.12 2.62 17.06
N PRO A 118 -9.96 1.59 17.27
CA PRO A 118 -11.06 1.27 16.36
C PRO A 118 -11.90 2.50 16.01
N PHE A 119 -12.31 2.58 14.75
CA PHE A 119 -13.15 3.66 14.19
C PHE A 119 -12.50 5.05 14.13
N ARG A 120 -11.27 5.24 14.61
CA ARG A 120 -10.50 6.48 14.42
C ARG A 120 -9.76 6.44 13.09
N THR A 121 -9.60 7.60 12.45
CA THR A 121 -8.71 7.79 11.30
C THR A 121 -7.30 8.13 11.79
N ILE A 122 -6.35 8.25 10.87
CA ILE A 122 -4.98 8.68 11.10
C ILE A 122 -4.73 9.88 10.21
N GLU A 123 -4.33 11.00 10.81
CA GLU A 123 -3.96 12.22 10.11
C GLU A 123 -2.46 12.19 9.83
N PHE A 124 -2.09 12.24 8.55
CA PHE A 124 -0.72 12.31 8.09
C PHE A 124 -0.38 13.72 7.62
N THR A 125 0.82 14.17 7.94
CA THR A 125 1.46 15.32 7.28
C THR A 125 2.83 14.87 6.80
N ILE A 126 2.98 14.66 5.49
CA ILE A 126 4.28 14.41 4.88
C ILE A 126 5.00 15.75 4.79
N LEU A 127 6.11 15.86 5.51
CA LEU A 127 6.89 17.10 5.62
C LEU A 127 7.92 17.21 4.51
N TYR A 128 8.57 16.10 4.19
CA TYR A 128 9.65 16.06 3.22
C TYR A 128 9.71 14.71 2.50
N VAL A 129 9.95 14.76 1.20
CA VAL A 129 10.23 13.58 0.38
C VAL A 129 11.44 13.89 -0.49
N ASN A 130 12.42 13.00 -0.48
CA ASN A 130 13.44 12.87 -1.50
C ASN A 130 13.49 11.40 -1.92
N ALA A 131 12.56 11.04 -2.79
CA ALA A 131 12.46 9.71 -3.37
C ALA A 131 13.13 9.69 -4.76
N PRO A 132 13.49 8.51 -5.27
CA PRO A 132 14.02 8.38 -6.62
C PRO A 132 13.13 9.03 -7.68
N TYR A 133 13.78 9.59 -8.70
CA TYR A 133 13.11 10.18 -9.85
C TYR A 133 13.80 9.71 -11.13
N ARG A 134 13.13 8.85 -11.90
CA ARG A 134 13.66 8.34 -13.18
C ARG A 134 12.88 8.87 -14.38
N GLU A 135 11.56 8.94 -14.26
CA GLU A 135 10.65 9.30 -15.33
C GLU A 135 9.56 10.25 -14.82
N LYS A 136 8.82 10.86 -15.75
CA LYS A 136 7.66 11.71 -15.43
C LYS A 136 6.61 10.94 -14.61
N ILE A 137 6.44 9.66 -14.94
CA ILE A 137 5.45 8.77 -14.33
C ILE A 137 6.05 8.07 -13.10
N CYS A 138 5.34 8.14 -11.99
CA CYS A 138 5.74 7.57 -10.71
C CYS A 138 5.14 6.16 -10.55
N THR A 139 6.01 5.17 -10.32
CA THR A 139 5.65 3.75 -10.27
C THR A 139 6.14 3.07 -8.98
N GLU A 140 5.45 2.02 -8.52
CA GLU A 140 5.67 1.36 -7.22
C GLU A 140 7.07 0.75 -7.00
N ASP A 141 7.85 0.56 -8.07
CA ASP A 141 9.23 0.05 -8.03
C ASP A 141 10.25 1.07 -7.52
N ILE A 142 9.95 2.37 -7.66
CA ILE A 142 10.86 3.46 -7.25
C ILE A 142 10.24 4.43 -6.24
N ALA A 143 8.93 4.39 -6.07
CA ALA A 143 8.21 5.35 -5.24
C ALA A 143 8.21 4.96 -3.75
N TYR A 144 8.13 5.98 -2.89
CA TYR A 144 7.53 5.79 -1.57
C TYR A 144 6.02 5.69 -1.73
N GLN A 145 5.36 4.93 -0.88
CA GLN A 145 3.94 4.65 -1.06
C GLN A 145 3.20 4.70 0.25
N ILE A 146 2.05 5.37 0.27
CA ILE A 146 1.19 5.46 1.45
C ILE A 146 -0.15 4.82 1.11
N LYS A 147 -0.43 3.65 1.70
CA LYS A 147 -1.74 2.99 1.66
C LYS A 147 -2.58 3.46 2.83
N TYR A 148 -3.31 4.56 2.64
CA TYR A 148 -4.19 5.16 3.64
C TYR A 148 -5.70 4.94 3.37
N ARG A 149 -6.05 4.37 2.21
CA ARG A 149 -7.43 4.16 1.76
C ARG A 149 -7.97 2.79 2.18
N LYS A 150 -9.29 2.63 2.16
CA LYS A 150 -10.00 1.41 2.55
C LYS A 150 -9.65 0.23 1.63
N ASP A 151 -9.54 0.45 0.32
CA ASP A 151 -9.11 -0.61 -0.61
C ASP A 151 -7.59 -0.74 -0.61
N ARG A 152 -7.08 -1.61 0.25
CA ARG A 152 -5.64 -1.90 0.34
C ARG A 152 -5.09 -2.71 -0.85
N ARG A 153 -5.94 -3.23 -1.74
CA ARG A 153 -5.49 -3.83 -3.01
C ARG A 153 -4.96 -2.78 -3.97
N ALA A 154 -5.57 -1.60 -3.96
CA ALA A 154 -5.18 -0.52 -4.84
C ALA A 154 -3.76 -0.05 -4.50
N THR A 155 -3.08 0.44 -5.52
CA THR A 155 -1.85 1.22 -5.33
C THR A 155 -2.16 2.42 -4.44
N GLY A 156 -1.29 2.62 -3.46
CA GLY A 156 -1.38 3.75 -2.52
C GLY A 156 -1.01 5.05 -3.20
N LEU A 157 -0.95 6.16 -2.46
CA LEU A 157 -0.36 7.37 -3.02
C LEU A 157 1.14 7.14 -3.21
N LEU A 158 1.63 7.30 -4.44
CA LEU A 158 3.04 7.20 -4.77
C LEU A 158 3.70 8.58 -4.74
N LEU A 159 4.87 8.65 -4.12
CA LEU A 159 5.67 9.86 -4.00
C LEU A 159 7.05 9.58 -4.63
N CYS A 160 7.41 10.35 -5.64
CA CYS A 160 8.67 10.24 -6.40
C CYS A 160 9.33 11.60 -6.54
N GLY A 161 10.65 11.65 -6.50
CA GLY A 161 11.39 12.91 -6.56
C GLY A 161 11.27 13.70 -5.26
N HIS A 162 11.36 15.03 -5.41
CA HIS A 162 11.52 15.94 -4.30
C HIS A 162 10.24 16.71 -3.98
N HIS A 163 9.79 16.67 -2.73
CA HIS A 163 8.63 17.41 -2.23
C HIS A 163 8.96 18.14 -0.93
N GLN A 164 8.92 19.48 -0.96
CA GLN A 164 9.09 20.35 0.24
C GLN A 164 7.78 20.92 0.78
N LYS A 165 6.71 20.89 -0.03
CA LYS A 165 5.38 21.33 0.43
C LYS A 165 4.75 20.22 1.24
N HIS A 166 4.14 20.59 2.37
CA HIS A 166 3.46 19.62 3.22
C HIS A 166 2.28 18.98 2.48
N ILE A 167 2.24 17.65 2.45
CA ILE A 167 1.11 16.89 1.90
C ILE A 167 0.32 16.33 3.07
N LYS A 168 -0.94 16.75 3.19
CA LYS A 168 -1.85 16.27 4.23
C LYS A 168 -2.73 15.14 3.69
N LEU A 169 -2.82 14.04 4.42
CA LEU A 169 -3.70 12.91 4.12
C LEU A 169 -4.46 12.51 5.38
N ILE A 170 -5.67 12.00 5.21
CA ILE A 170 -6.46 11.40 6.29
C ILE A 170 -6.78 9.98 5.85
N SER A 171 -6.45 9.00 6.67
CA SER A 171 -6.78 7.61 6.36
C SER A 171 -8.30 7.36 6.38
N GLU A 172 -8.78 6.47 5.53
CA GLU A 172 -10.19 6.05 5.49
C GLU A 172 -10.52 4.97 6.55
N LYS A 173 -9.49 4.46 7.23
CA LYS A 173 -9.55 3.42 8.26
C LYS A 173 -8.55 3.68 9.37
N ASN A 174 -8.64 2.90 10.44
CA ASN A 174 -7.77 3.00 11.61
C ASN A 174 -6.36 2.43 11.41
N THR A 175 -5.99 2.08 10.18
CA THR A 175 -4.79 1.30 9.88
C THR A 175 -4.27 1.71 8.50
N THR A 176 -2.97 1.89 8.41
CA THR A 176 -2.27 2.31 7.19
C THR A 176 -0.94 1.61 7.06
N LEU A 177 -0.40 1.62 5.84
CA LEU A 177 0.90 1.05 5.54
C LEU A 177 1.72 2.02 4.68
N VAL A 178 2.90 2.39 5.16
CA VAL A 178 3.85 3.28 4.49
C VAL A 178 5.03 2.47 3.99
N PHE A 179 5.37 2.61 2.71
CA PHE A 179 6.57 2.04 2.11
C PHE A 179 7.60 3.15 1.95
N TYR A 180 8.72 3.00 2.64
CA TYR A 180 9.95 3.70 2.36
C TYR A 180 10.86 2.75 1.58
N LYS A 181 11.27 3.13 0.38
CA LYS A 181 12.15 2.33 -0.49
C LYS A 181 13.35 3.17 -0.91
N GLY A 182 14.28 3.37 0.01
CA GLY A 182 15.50 4.11 -0.26
C GLY A 182 16.45 3.30 -1.15
N ILE A 183 16.85 3.87 -2.28
CA ILE A 183 17.82 3.23 -3.20
C ILE A 183 19.19 3.92 -3.19
N GLU A 184 19.25 5.15 -2.66
CA GLU A 184 20.41 6.04 -2.64
C GLU A 184 20.65 6.57 -1.22
N LEU A 185 21.89 7.02 -0.94
CA LEU A 185 22.25 7.57 0.38
C LEU A 185 21.43 8.81 0.76
N HIS A 186 20.99 9.62 -0.21
CA HIS A 186 20.19 10.81 0.06
C HIS A 186 18.69 10.55 0.07
N SER A 187 18.25 9.30 -0.11
CA SER A 187 16.84 8.94 0.04
C SER A 187 16.33 9.41 1.40
N LEU A 188 15.18 10.07 1.45
CA LEU A 188 14.65 10.67 2.69
C LEU A 188 13.12 10.78 2.64
N LEU A 189 12.45 10.29 3.67
CA LEU A 189 11.04 10.53 3.93
C LEU A 189 10.88 11.02 5.36
N VAL A 190 10.29 12.19 5.52
CA VAL A 190 9.90 12.75 6.81
C VAL A 190 8.41 12.94 6.82
N PHE A 191 7.73 12.29 7.76
CA PHE A 191 6.29 12.49 7.93
C PHE A 191 5.90 12.47 9.40
N GLN A 192 4.80 13.15 9.67
CA GLN A 192 4.11 13.19 10.94
C GLN A 192 2.81 12.42 10.83
N PHE A 193 2.42 11.79 11.93
CA PHE A 193 1.11 11.21 12.07
C PHE A 193 0.56 11.43 13.48
N LYS A 194 -0.76 11.44 13.58
CA LYS A 194 -1.51 11.42 14.83
C LYS A 194 -2.88 10.77 14.63
N MET A 195 -3.55 10.43 15.71
CA MET A 195 -4.92 9.97 15.70
C MET A 195 -5.83 11.08 15.14
N GLY A 196 -6.62 10.72 14.14
CA GLY A 196 -7.62 11.57 13.51
C GLY A 196 -9.02 11.37 14.09
N LYS A 197 -10.02 11.93 13.43
CA LYS A 197 -11.44 11.85 13.82
C LYS A 197 -12.04 10.46 13.59
N PHE A 198 -13.24 10.21 14.09
CA PHE A 198 -14.01 9.03 13.72
C PHE A 198 -14.37 9.05 12.23
N TYR A 199 -14.41 7.89 11.57
CA TYR A 199 -14.93 7.71 10.21
C TYR A 199 -16.31 7.04 10.19
#